data_AF-A0AA46AHB1-F1
#
_entry.id   AF-A0AA46AHB1-F1
#
_cell.length_a   1.000
_cell.length_b   1.000
_cell.length_c   1.000
_cell.angle_alpha   90.00
_cell.angle_beta   90.00
_cell.angle_gamma   90.00
#
_symmetry.space_group_name_H-M   'P 1'
#
loop_
_entity.id
_entity.type
_entity.pdbx_description
1 polymer ?
#
loop_
_entity_poly.entity_id
_entity_poly.type
_entity_poly.pdbx_seq_one_letter_code
_entity_poly.pdbx_strand_id
1 'polypeptide(L)'
;MSSELMLYYMLAENVEKNLDFIDSLLPFVEYCLFDKVPDKITTEVLKSCVTSKYDMSLTAANYEDILNRLEAKGLVYKAEAEGIVYYEPVKGYKDQEVLKRGEEFTNALDKICKDVIIFAKESMGEEISPMGVNDKMLKYLEKNIDVLISEDLAALNGVKDNSKEDVLFSLYFVEQYEKQEPFNEAIEQLKTLLKGVVAYKYIHYTNNKDKKLEGLKVVLDSPLLIYALGYAGDLRRDLVRELCDTLKSLDAKVYCYEHSVSEARNNLIACENIMQYKDPSYGDMRLTVDHFLSKKNSKTEIFEAIKNIKASIKEIGIEIYPEEFYERADHARFIDEKRLADQINEGFNNTDLNVERGEHDAKAINMTQLLRNNKQPSNLFESEAVFVTKNRKLVYISTSFLNEDDYTIPTTIHYTTLATKLLLMNGIKEPKLPLSIIMERCYSAVAPKNETWDAYIKQLNEAHKAGEIKEIDYMMYRSEMRSRRYLLKKELDDSVSSISIEEVMRYEEAKIAKEKEAVRQEEEKKYNEKLDQERQSKNEVEKHYSKVLNNIEKFKDDERTRIEKKYKKRKWGAVVVIALFTIFQNIFDNTVAKVIFALIAAIGSMFIQEILKKKELDDIDKRIDQVDATIQSEN
;
A
#
# COMPACT_ATOMS: atom_id res chain seq x y z
N MET A 1 12.76 28.65 -0.37
CA MET A 1 12.17 27.93 0.78
C MET A 1 10.67 28.03 0.62
N SER A 2 10.03 26.93 0.25
CA SER A 2 8.58 26.89 0.05
C SER A 2 7.85 26.64 1.38
N SER A 3 6.58 27.04 1.45
CA SER A 3 5.64 26.76 2.54
C SER A 3 5.54 25.28 2.86
N GLU A 4 5.68 24.40 1.87
CA GLU A 4 5.68 22.96 2.09
C GLU A 4 6.85 22.49 2.95
N LEU A 5 8.00 23.18 2.91
CA LEU A 5 9.13 22.85 3.77
C LEU A 5 8.83 23.01 5.25
N MET A 6 8.10 24.07 5.60
CA MET A 6 7.69 24.32 6.97
C MET A 6 6.63 23.32 7.44
N LEU A 7 5.77 22.85 6.52
CA LEU A 7 4.86 21.74 6.80
C LEU A 7 5.66 20.50 7.21
N TYR A 8 6.72 20.16 6.47
CA TYR A 8 7.60 19.02 6.81
C TYR A 8 8.31 19.17 8.14
N TYR A 9 8.69 20.38 8.52
CA TYR A 9 9.27 20.63 9.83
C TYR A 9 8.24 20.43 10.96
N MET A 10 7.01 20.92 10.79
CA MET A 10 5.92 20.68 11.76
C MET A 10 5.57 19.20 11.87
N LEU A 11 5.55 18.49 10.73
CA LEU A 11 5.42 17.04 10.66
C LEU A 11 6.55 16.33 11.42
N ALA A 12 7.80 16.76 11.22
CA ALA A 12 8.97 16.18 11.87
C ALA A 12 8.97 16.43 13.39
N GLU A 13 8.59 17.63 13.83
CA GLU A 13 8.47 17.97 15.26
C GLU A 13 7.38 17.12 15.94
N ASN A 14 6.25 16.87 15.27
CA ASN A 14 5.24 15.93 15.75
C ASN A 14 5.81 14.51 15.86
N VAL A 15 6.51 14.04 14.83
CA VAL A 15 7.16 12.71 14.83
C VAL A 15 8.21 12.59 15.94
N GLU A 16 9.01 13.62 16.22
CA GLU A 16 9.97 13.64 17.34
C GLU A 16 9.27 13.54 18.70
N LYS A 17 8.11 14.18 18.81
CA LYS A 17 7.24 14.12 20.00
C LYS A 17 6.34 12.90 20.02
N ASN A 18 6.47 11.99 19.05
CA ASN A 18 5.67 10.79 18.97
C ASN A 18 4.18 11.06 18.81
N LEU A 19 3.87 12.11 18.05
CA LEU A 19 2.54 12.61 17.73
C LEU A 19 2.26 12.40 16.24
N ASP A 20 0.99 12.24 15.90
CA ASP A 20 0.52 12.14 14.52
C ASP A 20 -0.38 13.34 14.11
N PHE A 21 -0.98 13.25 12.92
CA PHE A 21 -1.86 14.30 12.43
C PHE A 21 -3.09 14.53 13.32
N ILE A 22 -3.65 13.48 13.95
CA ILE A 22 -4.81 13.63 14.84
C ILE A 22 -4.43 14.40 16.10
N ASP A 23 -3.20 14.25 16.61
CA ASP A 23 -2.73 15.06 17.74
C ASP A 23 -2.70 16.56 17.43
N SER A 24 -2.42 16.90 16.17
CA SER A 24 -2.46 18.28 15.70
C SER A 24 -3.87 18.89 15.67
N LEU A 25 -4.90 18.04 15.68
CA LEU A 25 -6.30 18.47 15.77
C LEU A 25 -6.76 18.65 17.22
N LEU A 26 -6.05 18.08 18.20
CA LEU A 26 -6.45 18.14 19.61
C LEU A 26 -6.62 19.57 20.13
N PRO A 27 -5.73 20.54 19.86
CA PRO A 27 -5.89 21.89 20.39
C PRO A 27 -7.19 22.59 19.93
N PHE A 28 -7.68 22.28 18.73
CA PHE A 28 -8.98 22.78 18.26
C PHE A 28 -10.13 22.21 19.10
N VAL A 29 -10.06 20.91 19.38
CA VAL A 29 -11.08 20.22 20.15
C VAL A 29 -11.03 20.63 21.62
N GLU A 30 -9.84 20.72 22.21
CA GLU A 30 -9.62 21.23 23.56
C GLU A 30 -10.21 22.64 23.73
N TYR A 31 -10.01 23.53 22.74
CA TYR A 31 -10.63 24.85 22.75
C TYR A 31 -12.16 24.81 22.69
N CYS A 32 -12.76 23.95 21.86
CA CYS A 32 -14.21 23.74 21.85
C CYS A 32 -14.74 23.32 23.23
N LEU A 33 -14.02 22.43 23.90
CA LEU A 33 -14.38 21.97 25.24
C LEU A 33 -14.27 23.10 26.27
N PHE A 34 -13.37 24.07 26.11
CA PHE A 34 -13.27 25.24 26.99
C PHE A 34 -14.39 26.25 26.81
N ASP A 35 -14.73 26.56 25.56
CA ASP A 35 -15.67 27.63 25.23
C ASP A 35 -17.11 27.25 25.56
N LYS A 36 -17.48 26.00 25.25
CA LYS A 36 -18.79 25.43 25.59
C LYS A 36 -18.60 24.00 26.09
N VAL A 37 -18.38 23.85 27.39
CA VAL A 37 -18.22 22.55 28.06
C VAL A 37 -19.56 21.81 28.09
N PRO A 38 -19.78 20.74 27.29
CA PRO A 38 -20.98 19.92 27.42
C PRO A 38 -20.83 19.03 28.66
N ASP A 39 -21.89 18.79 29.42
CA ASP A 39 -21.79 17.89 30.60
C ASP A 39 -21.53 16.43 30.19
N LYS A 40 -22.02 16.01 29.02
CA LYS A 40 -21.81 14.68 28.45
C LYS A 40 -21.42 14.79 26.98
N ILE A 41 -20.30 14.20 26.62
CA ILE A 41 -19.72 14.25 25.29
C ILE A 41 -19.81 12.86 24.67
N THR A 42 -20.56 12.74 23.59
CA THR A 42 -20.46 11.61 22.66
C THR A 42 -19.71 12.06 21.41
N THR A 43 -19.33 11.12 20.55
CA THR A 43 -18.74 11.43 19.24
C THR A 43 -19.58 12.45 18.46
N GLU A 44 -20.91 12.33 18.50
CA GLU A 44 -21.83 13.21 17.79
C GLU A 44 -21.93 14.61 18.42
N VAL A 45 -21.92 14.68 19.76
CA VAL A 45 -21.87 15.97 20.48
C VAL A 45 -20.56 16.69 20.16
N LEU A 46 -19.44 15.96 20.19
CA LEU A 46 -18.13 16.54 19.89
C LEU A 46 -18.05 17.03 18.44
N LYS A 47 -18.54 16.22 17.50
CA LYS A 47 -18.67 16.58 16.09
C LYS A 47 -19.48 17.86 15.92
N SER A 48 -20.66 17.93 16.53
CA SER A 48 -21.52 19.12 16.49
C SER A 48 -20.83 20.36 17.06
N CYS A 49 -20.12 20.22 18.20
CA CYS A 49 -19.35 21.30 18.81
C CYS A 49 -18.27 21.83 17.87
N VAL A 50 -17.44 20.94 17.32
CA VAL A 50 -16.32 21.29 16.45
C VAL A 50 -16.80 21.84 15.11
N THR A 51 -17.80 21.22 14.48
CA THR A 51 -18.38 21.72 13.22
C THR A 51 -19.05 23.08 13.40
N SER A 52 -19.80 23.29 14.49
CA SER A 52 -20.43 24.60 14.74
C SER A 52 -19.44 25.74 14.93
N LYS A 53 -18.27 25.42 15.50
CA LYS A 53 -17.24 26.40 15.86
C LYS A 53 -16.27 26.67 14.73
N TYR A 54 -15.89 25.62 14.02
CA TYR A 54 -14.79 25.65 13.06
C TYR A 54 -15.20 25.27 11.64
N ASP A 55 -16.46 24.90 11.37
CA ASP A 55 -16.91 24.35 10.08
C ASP A 55 -16.03 23.17 9.59
N MET A 56 -15.35 22.51 10.54
CA MET A 56 -14.56 21.30 10.31
C MET A 56 -15.50 20.10 10.39
N SER A 57 -15.56 19.34 9.31
CA SER A 57 -16.36 18.12 9.22
C SER A 57 -15.42 16.93 9.09
N LEU A 58 -15.07 16.33 10.24
CA LEU A 58 -14.33 15.07 10.31
C LEU A 58 -15.32 13.90 10.37
N THR A 59 -14.85 12.69 10.06
CA THR A 59 -15.67 11.49 10.23
C THR A 59 -15.87 11.18 11.71
N ALA A 60 -16.97 10.53 12.08
CA ALA A 60 -17.19 10.08 13.45
C ALA A 60 -16.04 9.19 13.97
N ALA A 61 -15.40 8.39 13.10
CA ALA A 61 -14.23 7.60 13.47
C ALA A 61 -13.02 8.47 13.90
N ASN A 62 -12.82 9.64 13.29
CA ASN A 62 -11.77 10.56 13.71
C ASN A 62 -12.08 11.17 15.09
N TYR A 63 -13.34 11.52 15.35
CA TYR A 63 -13.75 12.04 16.66
C TYR A 63 -13.67 10.98 17.78
N GLU A 64 -13.89 9.70 17.48
CA GLU A 64 -13.66 8.61 18.44
C GLU A 64 -12.18 8.50 18.80
N ASP A 65 -11.28 8.61 17.81
CA ASP A 65 -9.82 8.60 18.07
C ASP A 65 -9.39 9.80 18.91
N ILE A 66 -9.91 11.00 18.60
CA ILE A 66 -9.71 12.22 19.39
C ILE A 66 -10.17 12.03 20.84
N LEU A 67 -11.37 11.47 21.07
CA LEU A 67 -11.89 11.24 22.43
C LEU A 67 -11.00 10.29 23.24
N ASN A 68 -10.50 9.21 22.63
CA ASN A 68 -9.58 8.29 23.28
C ASN A 68 -8.27 8.98 23.69
N ARG A 69 -7.76 9.91 22.88
CA ARG A 69 -6.56 10.69 23.21
C ARG A 69 -6.82 11.72 24.30
N LEU A 70 -7.97 12.39 24.28
CA LEU A 70 -8.38 13.29 25.36
C LEU A 70 -8.52 12.54 26.69
N GLU A 71 -9.03 11.30 26.66
CA GLU A 71 -9.09 10.41 27.82
C GLU A 71 -7.68 10.05 28.31
N ALA A 72 -6.77 9.67 27.41
CA ALA A 72 -5.37 9.37 27.74
C ALA A 72 -4.62 10.57 28.33
N LYS A 73 -4.94 11.80 27.88
CA LYS A 73 -4.44 13.06 28.47
C LYS A 73 -5.12 13.43 29.80
N GLY A 74 -6.15 12.70 30.22
CA GLY A 74 -6.91 12.98 31.45
C GLY A 74 -7.79 14.22 31.37
N LEU A 75 -8.17 14.67 30.16
CA LEU A 75 -9.03 15.84 29.93
C LEU A 75 -10.52 15.50 29.92
N VAL A 76 -10.83 14.23 29.71
CA VAL A 76 -12.18 13.68 29.81
C VAL A 76 -12.13 12.35 30.56
N TYR A 77 -13.25 11.98 31.19
CA TYR A 77 -13.42 10.68 31.84
C TYR A 77 -14.50 9.88 31.12
N LYS A 78 -14.17 8.65 30.74
CA LYS A 78 -15.12 7.74 30.13
C LYS A 78 -16.12 7.24 31.17
N ALA A 79 -17.40 7.34 30.83
CA ALA A 79 -18.52 6.86 31.61
C ALA A 79 -19.46 6.05 30.72
N GLU A 80 -20.22 5.16 31.36
CA GLU A 80 -21.25 4.37 30.69
C GLU A 80 -22.54 4.50 31.49
N ALA A 81 -23.62 4.92 30.82
CA ALA A 81 -24.97 4.90 31.38
C ALA A 81 -25.92 4.34 30.33
N GLU A 82 -26.77 3.39 30.74
CA GLU A 82 -27.81 2.81 29.87
C GLU A 82 -27.25 2.23 28.55
N GLY A 83 -26.03 1.69 28.56
CA GLY A 83 -25.36 1.11 27.37
C GLY A 83 -24.81 2.15 26.39
N ILE A 84 -24.90 3.44 26.73
CA ILE A 84 -24.29 4.53 25.98
C ILE A 84 -22.97 4.90 26.66
N VAL A 85 -21.89 4.79 25.88
CA VAL A 85 -20.58 5.31 26.27
C VAL A 85 -20.56 6.80 25.99
N TYR A 86 -20.19 7.58 27.00
CA TYR A 86 -20.02 9.03 26.89
C TYR A 86 -18.81 9.46 27.71
N TYR A 87 -18.39 10.70 27.54
CA TYR A 87 -17.22 11.29 28.17
C TYR A 87 -17.63 12.53 28.97
N GLU A 88 -17.14 12.66 30.19
CA GLU A 88 -17.34 13.84 31.04
C GLU A 88 -16.07 14.69 31.02
N PRO A 89 -16.13 15.97 30.60
CA PRO A 89 -14.94 16.81 30.55
C PRO A 89 -14.50 17.28 31.94
N VAL A 90 -13.19 17.44 32.11
CA VAL A 90 -12.61 18.09 33.28
C VAL A 90 -13.03 19.56 33.29
N LYS A 91 -13.87 19.93 34.26
CA LYS A 91 -14.36 21.30 34.39
C LYS A 91 -13.22 22.24 34.77
N GLY A 92 -13.11 23.36 34.04
CA GLY A 92 -12.15 24.43 34.35
C GLY A 92 -10.73 24.24 33.81
N TYR A 93 -10.45 23.15 33.08
CA TYR A 93 -9.21 23.07 32.29
C TYR A 93 -9.19 24.21 31.27
N LYS A 94 -8.03 24.85 31.09
CA LYS A 94 -7.77 25.86 30.06
C LYS A 94 -6.31 25.76 29.67
N ASP A 95 -6.05 25.52 28.39
CA ASP A 95 -4.71 25.66 27.86
C ASP A 95 -4.36 27.14 27.72
N GLN A 96 -3.62 27.67 28.71
CA GLN A 96 -3.17 29.06 28.70
C GLN A 96 -2.18 29.37 27.58
N GLU A 97 -1.44 28.36 27.09
CA GLU A 97 -0.46 28.53 26.02
C GLU A 97 -1.16 28.75 24.68
N VAL A 98 -2.17 27.94 24.36
CA VAL A 98 -3.00 28.11 23.15
C VAL A 98 -3.67 29.48 23.12
N LEU A 99 -4.25 29.92 24.25
CA LEU A 99 -4.88 31.25 24.34
C LEU A 99 -3.88 32.39 24.11
N LYS A 100 -2.72 32.31 24.74
CA LYS A 100 -1.65 33.32 24.61
C LYS A 100 -1.15 33.43 23.17
N ARG A 101 -1.00 32.30 22.47
CA ARG A 101 -0.57 32.26 21.07
C ARG A 101 -1.62 32.86 20.14
N GLY A 102 -2.90 32.69 20.45
CA GLY A 102 -3.98 33.31 19.68
C GLY A 102 -3.97 34.83 19.79
N GLU A 103 -3.75 35.34 21.00
CA GLU A 103 -3.57 36.78 21.25
C GLU A 103 -2.31 37.31 20.55
N GLU A 104 -1.20 36.56 20.58
CA GLU A 104 0.05 36.91 19.88
C GLU A 104 -0.18 37.13 18.38
N PHE A 105 -0.84 36.17 17.70
CA PHE A 105 -1.13 36.27 16.27
C PHE A 105 -2.06 37.45 15.96
N THR A 106 -3.12 37.61 16.76
CA THR A 106 -4.10 38.71 16.56
C THR A 106 -3.42 40.07 16.70
N ASN A 107 -2.58 40.23 17.73
CA ASN A 107 -1.84 41.47 17.96
C ASN A 107 -0.83 41.76 16.85
N ALA A 108 -0.13 40.74 16.33
CA ALA A 108 0.79 40.89 15.21
C ALA A 108 0.06 41.35 13.93
N LEU A 109 -1.11 40.75 13.63
CA LEU A 109 -1.91 41.10 12.47
C LEU A 109 -2.42 42.54 12.55
N ASP A 110 -3.00 42.91 13.68
CA ASP A 110 -3.55 44.24 13.90
C ASP A 110 -2.47 45.33 13.84
N LYS A 111 -1.27 45.05 14.33
CA LYS A 111 -0.16 46.00 14.31
C LYS A 111 0.39 46.19 12.90
N ILE A 112 0.71 45.11 12.17
CA ILE A 112 1.14 45.21 10.77
C ILE A 112 0.11 45.95 9.92
N CYS A 113 -1.18 45.65 10.08
CA CYS A 113 -2.22 46.31 9.28
C CYS A 113 -2.32 47.82 9.58
N LYS A 114 -2.16 48.23 10.84
CA LYS A 114 -2.10 49.66 11.21
C LYS A 114 -0.87 50.33 10.58
N ASP A 115 0.29 49.70 10.67
CA ASP A 115 1.54 50.25 10.16
C ASP A 115 1.52 50.40 8.62
N VAL A 116 0.94 49.42 7.92
CA VAL A 116 0.76 49.48 6.46
C VAL A 116 -0.20 50.61 6.06
N ILE A 117 -1.28 50.85 6.80
CA ILE A 117 -2.21 51.96 6.53
C ILE A 117 -1.50 53.30 6.70
N ILE A 118 -0.67 53.44 7.73
CA ILE A 118 0.14 54.65 7.96
C ILE A 118 1.16 54.82 6.82
N PHE A 119 1.90 53.76 6.48
CA PHE A 119 2.88 53.77 5.39
C PHE A 119 2.25 54.15 4.04
N ALA A 120 1.07 53.61 3.71
CA ALA A 120 0.36 53.96 2.48
C ALA A 120 0.04 55.46 2.42
N LYS A 121 -0.38 56.04 3.54
CA LYS A 121 -0.72 57.47 3.63
C LYS A 121 0.51 58.36 3.56
N GLU A 122 1.57 58.03 4.28
CA GLU A 122 2.77 58.85 4.41
C GLU A 122 3.70 58.75 3.20
N SER A 123 3.93 57.53 2.70
CA SER A 123 4.90 57.27 1.63
C SER A 123 4.28 57.28 0.23
N MET A 124 2.99 56.95 0.10
CA MET A 124 2.30 56.85 -1.20
C MET A 124 1.16 57.86 -1.38
N GLY A 125 0.72 58.55 -0.32
CA GLY A 125 -0.42 59.46 -0.35
C GLY A 125 -1.78 58.78 -0.59
N GLU A 126 -1.86 57.46 -0.42
CA GLU A 126 -3.09 56.68 -0.62
C GLU A 126 -3.82 56.45 0.72
N GLU A 127 -5.12 56.73 0.77
CA GLU A 127 -5.95 56.41 1.94
C GLU A 127 -6.61 55.03 1.79
N ILE A 128 -6.24 54.12 2.69
CA ILE A 128 -6.74 52.75 2.69
C ILE A 128 -7.78 52.60 3.81
N SER A 129 -8.95 52.08 3.45
CA SER A 129 -9.97 51.71 4.43
C SER A 129 -9.43 50.59 5.34
N PRO A 130 -9.45 50.73 6.67
CA PRO A 130 -9.06 49.66 7.59
C PRO A 130 -9.88 48.38 7.44
N MET A 131 -11.13 48.50 6.95
CA MET A 131 -12.03 47.37 6.77
C MET A 131 -11.53 46.44 5.66
N GLY A 132 -11.24 45.19 6.00
CA GLY A 132 -10.80 44.15 5.06
C GLY A 132 -9.31 44.12 4.75
N VAL A 133 -8.49 45.01 5.35
CA VAL A 133 -7.03 44.99 5.17
C VAL A 133 -6.43 43.71 5.71
N ASN A 134 -6.90 43.24 6.87
CA ASN A 134 -6.45 41.99 7.48
C ASN A 134 -6.59 40.79 6.52
N ASP A 135 -7.77 40.62 5.91
CA ASP A 135 -8.00 39.52 4.96
C ASP A 135 -7.14 39.65 3.69
N LYS A 136 -6.93 40.87 3.19
CA LYS A 136 -6.06 41.10 2.04
C LYS A 136 -4.59 40.79 2.36
N MET A 137 -4.12 41.21 3.54
CA MET A 137 -2.77 40.92 4.03
C MET A 137 -2.55 39.42 4.17
N LEU A 138 -3.46 38.70 4.83
CA LEU A 138 -3.34 37.25 5.00
C LEU A 138 -3.38 36.50 3.67
N LYS A 139 -4.25 36.89 2.73
CA LYS A 139 -4.26 36.33 1.36
C LYS A 139 -2.98 36.63 0.59
N TYR A 140 -2.43 37.82 0.75
CA TYR A 140 -1.13 38.17 0.17
C TYR A 140 -0.02 37.27 0.73
N LEU A 141 0.03 37.09 2.05
CA LEU A 141 1.01 36.22 2.69
C LEU A 141 0.83 34.77 2.24
N GLU A 142 -0.40 34.27 2.18
CA GLU A 142 -0.72 32.92 1.70
C GLU A 142 -0.30 32.69 0.24
N LYS A 143 -0.61 33.64 -0.65
CA LYS A 143 -0.26 33.62 -2.08
C LYS A 143 1.26 33.63 -2.28
N ASN A 144 1.98 34.40 -1.46
CA ASN A 144 3.41 34.67 -1.65
C ASN A 144 4.31 33.96 -0.64
N ILE A 145 3.77 33.05 0.16
CA ILE A 145 4.46 32.38 1.26
C ILE A 145 5.77 31.72 0.77
N ASP A 146 5.75 31.09 -0.40
CA ASP A 146 6.93 30.41 -0.96
C ASP A 146 8.04 31.38 -1.37
N VAL A 147 7.69 32.62 -1.72
CA VAL A 147 8.63 33.69 -2.07
C VAL A 147 9.16 34.36 -0.80
N LEU A 148 8.26 34.74 0.11
CA LEU A 148 8.58 35.45 1.35
C LEU A 148 9.49 34.67 2.29
N ILE A 149 9.44 33.35 2.18
CA ILE A 149 10.26 32.45 2.97
C ILE A 149 11.57 32.13 2.22
N SER A 150 11.67 32.31 0.89
CA SER A 150 12.83 31.89 0.09
C SER A 150 14.04 32.82 0.12
N GLU A 151 15.24 32.24 0.22
CA GLU A 151 16.52 32.92 -0.02
C GLU A 151 16.92 32.97 -1.52
N ASP A 152 16.25 32.19 -2.38
CA ASP A 152 16.57 32.10 -3.81
C ASP A 152 15.81 33.16 -4.62
N LEU A 153 16.55 34.12 -5.20
CA LEU A 153 16.06 35.18 -6.07
C LEU A 153 15.41 34.65 -7.36
N ALA A 154 15.69 33.41 -7.79
CA ALA A 154 15.06 32.81 -8.96
C ALA A 154 13.55 32.58 -8.78
N ALA A 155 13.07 32.46 -7.54
CA ALA A 155 11.65 32.34 -7.19
C ALA A 155 10.84 33.60 -7.53
N LEU A 156 11.49 34.76 -7.72
CA LEU A 156 10.85 36.03 -8.11
C LEU A 156 10.36 36.04 -9.57
N ASN A 157 10.87 35.15 -10.43
CA ASN A 157 10.57 35.15 -11.87
C ASN A 157 9.14 34.65 -12.22
N GLY A 158 8.38 34.16 -11.23
CA GLY A 158 7.03 33.62 -11.40
C GLY A 158 5.88 34.57 -11.06
N VAL A 159 6.16 35.75 -10.49
CA VAL A 159 5.11 36.66 -10.02
C VAL A 159 4.51 37.42 -11.22
N LYS A 160 3.39 36.91 -11.75
CA LYS A 160 2.57 37.60 -12.75
C LYS A 160 1.22 37.95 -12.10
N ASP A 161 0.77 39.18 -12.34
CA ASP A 161 -0.40 39.83 -11.71
C ASP A 161 -0.27 40.12 -10.21
N ASN A 162 0.34 41.28 -9.91
CA ASN A 162 0.26 41.90 -8.59
C ASN A 162 -0.86 42.92 -8.56
N SER A 163 -1.76 42.78 -7.58
CA SER A 163 -2.72 43.85 -7.26
C SER A 163 -1.97 45.08 -6.74
N LYS A 164 -2.64 46.25 -6.72
CA LYS A 164 -2.06 47.45 -6.10
C LYS A 164 -1.70 47.20 -4.63
N GLU A 165 -2.54 46.44 -3.94
CA GLU A 165 -2.34 46.04 -2.56
C GLU A 165 -1.14 45.09 -2.40
N ASP A 166 -0.92 44.14 -3.32
CA ASP A 166 0.25 43.25 -3.28
C ASP A 166 1.56 44.06 -3.37
N VAL A 167 1.58 45.09 -4.23
CA VAL A 167 2.73 46.00 -4.37
C VAL A 167 2.94 46.82 -3.11
N LEU A 168 1.87 47.36 -2.52
CA LEU A 168 1.94 48.11 -1.27
C LEU A 168 2.55 47.25 -0.14
N PHE A 169 2.04 46.04 0.06
CA PHE A 169 2.53 45.15 1.11
C PHE A 169 4.01 44.80 0.88
N SER A 170 4.39 44.54 -0.37
CA SER A 170 5.78 44.30 -0.75
C SER A 170 6.68 45.49 -0.40
N LEU A 171 6.28 46.71 -0.78
CA LEU A 171 7.05 47.93 -0.51
C LEU A 171 7.21 48.19 0.99
N TYR A 172 6.15 48.00 1.77
CA TYR A 172 6.22 48.13 3.23
C TYR A 172 7.27 47.19 3.83
N PHE A 173 7.23 45.89 3.49
CA PHE A 173 8.18 44.94 4.05
C PHE A 173 9.63 45.17 3.57
N VAL A 174 9.83 45.63 2.33
CA VAL A 174 11.15 46.04 1.85
C VAL A 174 11.69 47.21 2.68
N GLU A 175 10.88 48.25 2.91
CA GLU A 175 11.31 49.39 3.73
C GLU A 175 11.67 48.96 5.16
N GLN A 176 10.86 48.08 5.78
CA GLN A 176 11.18 47.58 7.12
C GLN A 176 12.50 46.79 7.12
N TYR A 177 12.73 45.95 6.10
CA TYR A 177 13.97 45.18 6.00
C TYR A 177 15.21 46.06 5.80
N GLU A 178 15.11 47.11 4.99
CA GLU A 178 16.22 48.04 4.70
C GLU A 178 16.65 48.90 5.89
N LYS A 179 15.80 49.07 6.92
CA LYS A 179 16.15 49.81 8.14
C LYS A 179 17.32 49.20 8.92
N GLN A 180 17.67 47.93 8.68
CA GLN A 180 18.82 47.21 9.27
C GLN A 180 18.96 47.37 10.80
N GLU A 181 17.86 47.47 11.53
CA GLU A 181 17.90 47.54 12.99
C GLU A 181 18.22 46.16 13.62
N PRO A 182 18.97 46.10 14.74
CA PRO A 182 19.28 44.85 15.43
C PRO A 182 18.03 44.07 15.86
N PHE A 183 16.93 44.78 16.09
CA PHE A 183 15.60 44.23 16.33
C PHE A 183 14.59 45.05 15.54
N ASN A 184 13.93 44.41 14.57
CA ASN A 184 12.84 45.04 13.83
C ASN A 184 11.52 44.36 14.21
N GLU A 185 10.66 45.09 14.92
CA GLU A 185 9.40 44.55 15.44
C GLU A 185 8.43 44.15 14.32
N ALA A 186 8.39 44.88 13.20
CA ALA A 186 7.54 44.54 12.07
C ALA A 186 7.98 43.23 11.40
N ILE A 187 9.29 42.96 11.38
CA ILE A 187 9.84 41.69 10.87
C ILE A 187 9.50 40.53 11.81
N GLU A 188 9.55 40.73 13.12
CA GLU A 188 9.13 39.70 14.09
C GLU A 188 7.63 39.39 13.98
N GLN A 189 6.80 40.42 13.84
CA GLN A 189 5.37 40.23 13.60
C GLN A 189 5.10 39.52 12.27
N LEU A 190 5.86 39.84 11.23
CA LEU A 190 5.77 39.14 9.94
C LEU A 190 6.07 37.66 10.13
N LYS A 191 7.12 37.31 10.88
CA LYS A 191 7.43 35.90 11.20
C LYS A 191 6.26 35.21 11.89
N THR A 192 5.61 35.84 12.87
CA THR A 192 4.40 35.31 13.52
C THR A 192 3.28 35.06 12.52
N LEU A 193 3.01 35.99 11.60
CA LEU A 193 1.99 35.82 10.58
C LEU A 193 2.33 34.70 9.59
N LEU A 194 3.59 34.62 9.12
CA LEU A 194 4.06 33.56 8.22
C LEU A 194 3.91 32.17 8.88
N LYS A 195 4.21 32.05 10.18
CA LYS A 195 3.97 30.82 10.95
C LYS A 195 2.48 30.44 10.98
N GLY A 196 1.58 31.41 11.09
CA GLY A 196 0.15 31.14 11.05
C GLY A 196 -0.34 30.71 9.67
N VAL A 197 0.18 31.29 8.59
CA VAL A 197 -0.10 30.84 7.22
C VAL A 197 0.37 29.40 7.00
N VAL A 198 1.54 29.04 7.54
CA VAL A 198 2.07 27.68 7.46
C VAL A 198 1.23 26.70 8.25
N ALA A 199 0.88 27.04 9.49
CA ALA A 199 -0.03 26.26 10.32
C ALA A 199 -1.40 26.05 9.63
N TYR A 200 -1.91 27.08 8.95
CA TYR A 200 -3.12 26.98 8.15
C TYR A 200 -2.97 26.01 6.98
N LYS A 201 -1.90 26.14 6.19
CA LYS A 201 -1.59 25.21 5.11
C LYS A 201 -1.37 23.76 5.60
N TYR A 202 -0.91 23.57 6.84
CA TYR A 202 -0.74 22.25 7.46
C TYR A 202 -2.07 21.56 7.71
N ILE A 203 -2.99 22.26 8.37
CA ILE A 203 -4.31 21.71 8.71
C ILE A 203 -5.16 21.46 7.46
N HIS A 204 -5.07 22.35 6.47
CA HIS A 204 -5.81 22.24 5.21
C HIS A 204 -5.01 21.55 4.10
N TYR A 205 -3.91 20.89 4.45
CA TYR A 205 -3.05 20.24 3.47
C TYR A 205 -3.79 19.13 2.73
N THR A 206 -3.73 19.16 1.39
CA THR A 206 -4.28 18.10 0.53
C THR A 206 -3.34 17.82 -0.64
N ASN A 207 -2.74 16.63 -0.70
CA ASN A 207 -1.83 16.26 -1.79
C ASN A 207 -2.47 15.37 -2.88
N ASN A 208 -3.69 14.90 -2.65
CA ASN A 208 -4.30 13.85 -3.46
C ASN A 208 -5.75 14.18 -3.86
N LYS A 209 -6.12 15.46 -3.96
CA LYS A 209 -7.49 15.91 -4.29
C LYS A 209 -8.08 15.24 -5.55
N ASP A 210 -7.23 14.76 -6.46
CA ASP A 210 -7.65 14.11 -7.71
C ASP A 210 -7.41 12.59 -7.77
N LYS A 211 -6.78 11.97 -6.75
CA LYS A 211 -6.49 10.54 -6.81
C LYS A 211 -7.66 9.69 -6.31
N LYS A 212 -8.03 8.71 -7.13
CA LYS A 212 -9.05 7.71 -6.81
C LYS A 212 -8.44 6.41 -6.28
N LEU A 213 -9.28 5.62 -5.62
CA LEU A 213 -9.02 4.31 -5.03
C LEU A 213 -9.73 3.19 -5.83
N GLU A 214 -9.93 3.36 -7.13
CA GLU A 214 -10.67 2.43 -8.01
C GLU A 214 -10.22 0.96 -7.92
N GLY A 215 -8.95 0.72 -7.60
CA GLY A 215 -8.38 -0.63 -7.46
C GLY A 215 -8.53 -1.26 -6.07
N LEU A 216 -8.87 -0.46 -5.05
CA LEU A 216 -8.86 -0.88 -3.65
C LEU A 216 -10.17 -1.60 -3.27
N LYS A 217 -10.03 -2.83 -2.76
CA LYS A 217 -11.12 -3.57 -2.13
C LYS A 217 -11.00 -3.48 -0.62
N VAL A 218 -11.97 -2.84 0.02
CA VAL A 218 -12.02 -2.71 1.48
C VAL A 218 -12.98 -3.75 2.03
N VAL A 219 -12.47 -4.72 2.78
CA VAL A 219 -13.28 -5.81 3.33
C VAL A 219 -13.57 -5.55 4.80
N LEU A 220 -14.84 -5.49 5.19
CA LEU A 220 -15.24 -5.25 6.57
C LEU A 220 -15.34 -6.55 7.37
N ASP A 221 -14.80 -6.52 8.58
CA ASP A 221 -14.98 -7.51 9.63
C ASP A 221 -16.45 -7.56 10.14
N SER A 222 -16.86 -8.70 10.72
CA SER A 222 -18.23 -9.00 11.16
C SER A 222 -18.80 -7.97 12.14
N PRO A 223 -18.07 -7.47 13.16
CA PRO A 223 -18.60 -6.42 14.05
C PRO A 223 -18.86 -5.10 13.33
N LEU A 224 -18.00 -4.72 12.37
CA LEU A 224 -18.20 -3.50 11.56
C LEU A 224 -19.38 -3.68 10.60
N LEU A 225 -19.59 -4.89 10.09
CA LEU A 225 -20.76 -5.22 9.28
C LEU A 225 -22.07 -5.07 10.08
N ILE A 226 -22.11 -5.58 11.32
CA ILE A 226 -23.25 -5.41 12.25
C ILE A 226 -23.51 -3.92 12.52
N TYR A 227 -22.46 -3.12 12.69
CA TYR A 227 -22.59 -1.68 12.87
C TYR A 227 -23.16 -1.01 11.62
N ALA A 228 -22.61 -1.27 10.42
CA ALA A 228 -23.06 -0.70 9.15
C ALA A 228 -24.56 -0.97 8.86
N LEU A 229 -25.04 -2.15 9.26
CA LEU A 229 -26.45 -2.56 9.15
C LEU A 229 -27.36 -1.85 10.16
N GLY A 230 -26.79 -1.26 11.22
CA GLY A 230 -27.53 -0.56 12.27
C GLY A 230 -28.03 -1.44 13.40
N TYR A 231 -27.62 -2.70 13.44
CA TYR A 231 -28.08 -3.67 14.45
C TYR A 231 -27.44 -3.45 15.82
N ALA A 232 -26.52 -2.48 15.96
CA ALA A 232 -25.91 -2.07 17.23
C ALA A 232 -26.20 -0.59 17.59
N GLY A 233 -27.26 -0.01 17.02
CA GLY A 233 -27.69 1.37 17.26
C GLY A 233 -27.20 2.40 16.23
N ASP A 234 -27.89 3.54 16.21
CA ASP A 234 -27.74 4.57 15.18
C ASP A 234 -26.34 5.22 15.18
N LEU A 235 -25.78 5.52 16.36
CA LEU A 235 -24.45 6.13 16.48
C LEU A 235 -23.34 5.30 15.81
N ARG A 236 -23.36 3.98 16.03
CA ARG A 236 -22.37 3.05 15.45
C ARG A 236 -22.59 2.85 13.96
N ARG A 237 -23.85 2.85 13.53
CA ARG A 237 -24.22 2.81 12.12
C ARG A 237 -23.68 4.00 11.36
N ASP A 238 -23.91 5.19 11.89
CA ASP A 238 -23.55 6.43 11.22
C ASP A 238 -22.02 6.54 11.12
N LEU A 239 -21.29 6.07 12.14
CA LEU A 239 -19.83 5.95 12.10
C LEU A 239 -19.32 5.08 10.95
N VAL A 240 -19.83 3.86 10.79
CA VAL A 240 -19.34 2.96 9.73
C VAL A 240 -19.86 3.39 8.36
N ARG A 241 -21.06 3.97 8.28
CA ARG A 241 -21.61 4.50 7.02
C ARG A 241 -20.80 5.69 6.50
N GLU A 242 -20.43 6.63 7.36
CA GLU A 242 -19.55 7.75 6.97
C GLU A 242 -18.21 7.26 6.39
N LEU A 243 -17.62 6.23 7.00
CA LEU A 243 -16.41 5.59 6.48
C LEU A 243 -16.65 4.96 5.09
N CYS A 244 -17.74 4.19 4.95
CA CYS A 244 -18.09 3.54 3.67
C CYS A 244 -18.39 4.57 2.57
N ASP A 245 -19.09 5.64 2.89
CA ASP A 245 -19.45 6.69 1.94
C ASP A 245 -18.21 7.48 1.49
N THR A 246 -17.27 7.73 2.42
CA THR A 246 -15.96 8.32 2.10
C THR A 246 -15.19 7.43 1.13
N LEU A 247 -15.12 6.13 1.39
CA LEU A 247 -14.47 5.15 0.50
C LEU A 247 -15.10 5.12 -0.90
N LYS A 248 -16.43 5.08 -0.97
CA LYS A 248 -17.18 5.09 -2.24
C LYS A 248 -16.98 6.39 -3.02
N SER A 249 -16.91 7.54 -2.34
CA SER A 249 -16.64 8.84 -2.99
C SER A 249 -15.27 8.91 -3.66
N LEU A 250 -14.35 8.08 -3.17
CA LEU A 250 -13.01 7.86 -3.71
C LEU A 250 -12.96 6.67 -4.69
N ASP A 251 -14.09 6.12 -5.11
CA ASP A 251 -14.23 4.97 -6.02
C ASP A 251 -13.65 3.64 -5.50
N ALA A 252 -13.36 3.54 -4.18
CA ALA A 252 -13.05 2.26 -3.57
C ALA A 252 -14.30 1.38 -3.46
N LYS A 253 -14.10 0.05 -3.53
CA LYS A 253 -15.19 -0.91 -3.38
C LYS A 253 -15.21 -1.50 -1.98
N VAL A 254 -16.38 -1.53 -1.36
CA VAL A 254 -16.57 -2.07 -0.01
C VAL A 254 -17.18 -3.47 -0.09
N TYR A 255 -16.54 -4.42 0.57
CA TYR A 255 -16.88 -5.83 0.58
C TYR A 255 -17.06 -6.37 2.00
N CYS A 256 -17.68 -7.54 2.12
CA CYS A 256 -17.53 -8.45 3.25
C CYS A 256 -17.37 -9.88 2.73
N TYR A 257 -16.78 -10.78 3.54
CA TYR A 257 -16.69 -12.20 3.17
C TYR A 257 -17.95 -12.97 3.57
N GLU A 258 -18.25 -14.06 2.85
CA GLU A 258 -19.41 -14.92 3.11
C GLU A 258 -19.39 -15.53 4.53
N HIS A 259 -18.21 -15.87 5.05
CA HIS A 259 -18.06 -16.32 6.43
C HIS A 259 -18.33 -15.19 7.45
N SER A 260 -17.96 -13.94 7.15
CA SER A 260 -18.31 -12.78 7.99
C SER A 260 -19.83 -12.53 8.02
N VAL A 261 -20.52 -12.75 6.90
CA VAL A 261 -22.00 -12.71 6.87
C VAL A 261 -22.60 -13.81 7.74
N SER A 262 -22.02 -15.01 7.69
CA SER A 262 -22.45 -16.15 8.50
C SER A 262 -22.24 -15.89 10.00
N GLU A 263 -21.09 -15.31 10.38
CA GLU A 263 -20.82 -14.91 11.75
C GLU A 263 -21.77 -13.81 12.24
N ALA A 264 -22.00 -12.77 11.43
CA ALA A 264 -22.98 -11.72 11.74
C ALA A 264 -24.39 -12.31 11.95
N ARG A 265 -24.79 -13.27 11.11
CA ARG A 265 -26.07 -13.98 11.27
C ARG A 265 -26.10 -14.81 12.55
N ASN A 266 -25.03 -15.54 12.87
CA ASN A 266 -24.93 -16.34 14.10
C ASN A 266 -25.01 -15.45 15.35
N ASN A 267 -24.38 -14.27 15.32
CA ASN A 267 -24.50 -13.28 16.39
C ASN A 267 -25.94 -12.81 16.59
N LEU A 268 -26.71 -12.59 15.51
CA LEU A 268 -28.13 -12.25 15.61
C LEU A 268 -28.99 -13.40 16.16
N ILE A 269 -28.71 -14.64 15.75
CA ILE A 269 -29.38 -15.85 16.29
C ILE A 269 -29.08 -16.00 17.79
N ALA A 270 -27.84 -15.76 18.20
CA ALA A 270 -27.47 -15.77 19.61
C ALA A 270 -28.19 -14.66 20.40
N CYS A 271 -28.34 -13.46 19.80
CA CYS A 271 -29.15 -12.40 20.39
C CYS A 271 -30.62 -12.82 20.59
N GLU A 272 -31.23 -13.49 19.60
CA GLU A 272 -32.59 -14.05 19.72
C GLU A 272 -32.71 -14.99 20.91
N ASN A 273 -31.74 -15.90 21.06
CA ASN A 273 -31.69 -16.87 22.16
C ASN A 273 -31.54 -16.19 23.53
N ILE A 274 -30.59 -15.25 23.66
CA ILE A 274 -30.38 -14.49 24.91
C ILE A 274 -31.68 -13.79 25.33
N MET A 275 -32.37 -13.15 24.37
CA MET A 275 -33.64 -12.47 24.61
C MET A 275 -34.78 -13.43 24.97
N GLN A 276 -34.80 -14.64 24.39
CA GLN A 276 -35.80 -15.65 24.69
C GLN A 276 -35.63 -16.26 26.08
N TYR A 277 -34.38 -16.53 26.50
CA TYR A 277 -34.08 -17.21 27.75
C TYR A 277 -33.73 -16.26 28.91
N LYS A 278 -33.69 -14.94 28.68
CA LYS A 278 -33.29 -13.91 29.65
C LYS A 278 -31.93 -14.21 30.29
N ASP A 279 -30.99 -14.68 29.48
CA ASP A 279 -29.63 -14.96 29.95
C ASP A 279 -28.94 -13.63 30.31
N PRO A 280 -28.45 -13.45 31.56
CA PRO A 280 -27.74 -12.24 31.98
C PRO A 280 -26.32 -12.12 31.38
N SER A 281 -25.83 -13.13 30.66
CA SER A 281 -24.50 -13.11 30.04
C SER A 281 -24.54 -12.49 28.64
N TYR A 282 -24.30 -11.17 28.58
CA TYR A 282 -24.41 -10.40 27.33
C TYR A 282 -23.14 -10.39 26.46
N GLY A 283 -21.95 -10.64 27.04
CA GLY A 283 -20.67 -10.69 26.34
C GLY A 283 -20.43 -9.55 25.32
N ASP A 284 -19.75 -9.87 24.22
CA ASP A 284 -19.47 -8.95 23.09
C ASP A 284 -20.74 -8.50 22.33
N MET A 285 -21.87 -9.19 22.54
CA MET A 285 -23.14 -8.97 21.84
C MET A 285 -24.10 -8.01 22.55
N ARG A 286 -23.72 -7.52 23.74
CA ARG A 286 -24.56 -6.66 24.59
C ARG A 286 -25.21 -5.50 23.82
N LEU A 287 -24.44 -4.82 22.99
CA LEU A 287 -24.91 -3.66 22.23
C LEU A 287 -26.01 -4.00 21.21
N THR A 288 -25.89 -5.16 20.57
CA THR A 288 -26.88 -5.68 19.62
C THR A 288 -28.15 -6.11 20.37
N VAL A 289 -27.99 -6.79 21.50
CA VAL A 289 -29.12 -7.19 22.37
C VAL A 289 -29.88 -5.97 22.88
N ASP A 290 -29.17 -4.98 23.42
CA ASP A 290 -29.76 -3.73 23.94
C ASP A 290 -30.50 -2.97 22.82
N HIS A 291 -29.92 -2.92 21.61
CA HIS A 291 -30.56 -2.30 20.45
C HIS A 291 -31.92 -2.94 20.16
N PHE A 292 -31.99 -4.26 19.99
CA PHE A 292 -33.25 -4.91 19.67
C PHE A 292 -34.23 -4.90 20.85
N LEU A 293 -33.77 -4.99 22.10
CA LEU A 293 -34.63 -4.84 23.29
C LEU A 293 -35.29 -3.46 23.38
N SER A 294 -34.64 -2.41 22.89
CA SER A 294 -35.22 -1.06 22.83
C SER A 294 -36.40 -0.93 21.86
N LYS A 295 -36.61 -1.92 20.98
CA LYS A 295 -37.62 -1.90 19.91
C LYS A 295 -38.92 -2.55 20.38
N LYS A 296 -40.06 -2.01 19.93
CA LYS A 296 -41.40 -2.47 20.33
C LYS A 296 -41.69 -3.92 19.93
N ASN A 297 -41.16 -4.37 18.78
CA ASN A 297 -41.40 -5.73 18.23
C ASN A 297 -40.08 -6.49 18.03
N SER A 298 -39.24 -6.49 19.07
CA SER A 298 -37.85 -6.96 19.03
C SER A 298 -37.63 -8.35 18.39
N LYS A 299 -38.48 -9.34 18.68
CA LYS A 299 -38.38 -10.69 18.07
C LYS A 299 -38.61 -10.69 16.57
N THR A 300 -39.66 -9.98 16.11
CA THR A 300 -39.97 -9.87 14.68
C THR A 300 -38.85 -9.13 13.95
N GLU A 301 -38.31 -8.07 14.55
CA GLU A 301 -37.22 -7.29 13.97
C GLU A 301 -35.92 -8.11 13.84
N ILE A 302 -35.55 -8.90 14.86
CA ILE A 302 -34.40 -9.82 14.77
C ILE A 302 -34.62 -10.88 13.68
N PHE A 303 -35.81 -11.48 13.63
CA PHE A 303 -36.13 -12.50 12.62
C PHE A 303 -36.03 -11.93 11.20
N GLU A 304 -36.55 -10.73 10.98
CA GLU A 304 -36.43 -10.02 9.71
C GLU A 304 -34.97 -9.69 9.37
N ALA A 305 -34.19 -9.22 10.35
CA ALA A 305 -32.76 -8.95 10.20
C ALA A 305 -31.97 -10.20 9.78
N ILE A 306 -32.21 -11.34 10.43
CA ILE A 306 -31.58 -12.64 10.10
C ILE A 306 -31.97 -13.08 8.68
N LYS A 307 -33.25 -13.01 8.34
CA LYS A 307 -33.78 -13.46 7.04
C LYS A 307 -33.24 -12.63 5.88
N ASN A 308 -33.12 -11.32 6.08
CA ASN A 308 -32.80 -10.37 5.01
C ASN A 308 -31.33 -9.92 5.02
N ILE A 309 -30.46 -10.43 5.91
CA ILE A 309 -29.10 -9.93 6.11
C ILE A 309 -28.31 -9.71 4.80
N LYS A 310 -28.33 -10.69 3.87
CA LYS A 310 -27.64 -10.56 2.57
C LYS A 310 -28.21 -9.46 1.68
N ALA A 311 -29.54 -9.27 1.71
CA ALA A 311 -30.20 -8.21 0.96
C ALA A 311 -29.87 -6.84 1.56
N SER A 312 -29.93 -6.73 2.89
CA SER A 312 -29.60 -5.49 3.61
C SER A 312 -28.15 -5.05 3.42
N ILE A 313 -27.20 -6.00 3.36
CA ILE A 313 -25.79 -5.72 3.05
C ILE A 313 -25.64 -5.08 1.66
N LYS A 314 -26.31 -5.65 0.65
CA LYS A 314 -26.29 -5.11 -0.72
C LYS A 314 -26.97 -3.76 -0.82
N GLU A 315 -28.07 -3.57 -0.10
CA GLU A 315 -28.84 -2.30 -0.08
C GLU A 315 -28.00 -1.13 0.42
N ILE A 316 -27.12 -1.34 1.41
CA ILE A 316 -26.19 -0.32 1.91
C ILE A 316 -24.92 -0.19 1.04
N GLY A 317 -24.89 -0.84 -0.14
CA GLY A 317 -23.80 -0.76 -1.11
C GLY A 317 -22.52 -1.48 -0.68
N ILE A 318 -22.65 -2.57 0.10
CA ILE A 318 -21.55 -3.50 0.40
C ILE A 318 -21.76 -4.76 -0.45
N GLU A 319 -20.70 -5.21 -1.11
CA GLU A 319 -20.72 -6.44 -1.91
C GLU A 319 -20.26 -7.65 -1.07
N ILE A 320 -20.87 -8.82 -1.29
CA ILE A 320 -20.40 -10.06 -0.65
C ILE A 320 -19.40 -10.71 -1.59
N TYR A 321 -18.15 -10.85 -1.15
CA TYR A 321 -17.09 -11.43 -1.96
C TYR A 321 -17.29 -12.95 -2.11
N PRO A 322 -17.39 -13.51 -3.33
CA PRO A 322 -17.70 -14.92 -3.54
C PRO A 322 -16.60 -15.86 -3.03
N GLU A 323 -17.00 -16.88 -2.25
CA GLU A 323 -16.08 -17.86 -1.66
C GLU A 323 -15.48 -18.83 -2.69
N GLU A 324 -16.18 -19.07 -3.80
CA GLU A 324 -15.71 -19.86 -4.95
C GLU A 324 -14.40 -19.36 -5.56
N PHE A 325 -14.07 -18.07 -5.40
CA PHE A 325 -12.77 -17.54 -5.82
C PHE A 325 -11.62 -18.00 -4.93
N TYR A 326 -11.88 -18.20 -3.63
CA TYR A 326 -10.90 -18.73 -2.69
C TYR A 326 -10.71 -20.23 -2.86
N GLU A 327 -11.79 -21.00 -3.05
CA GLU A 327 -11.71 -22.45 -3.29
C GLU A 327 -10.96 -22.82 -4.58
N ARG A 328 -11.00 -21.95 -5.59
CA ARG A 328 -10.30 -22.14 -6.87
C ARG A 328 -8.93 -21.46 -6.93
N ALA A 329 -8.51 -20.79 -5.86
CA ALA A 329 -7.25 -20.07 -5.83
C ALA A 329 -6.07 -21.04 -5.79
N ASP A 330 -4.92 -20.57 -6.28
CA ASP A 330 -3.67 -21.31 -6.16
C ASP A 330 -3.22 -21.32 -4.69
N HIS A 331 -3.38 -22.48 -4.04
CA HIS A 331 -3.02 -22.71 -2.64
C HIS A 331 -1.53 -22.47 -2.35
N ALA A 332 -0.64 -22.48 -3.35
CA ALA A 332 0.77 -22.14 -3.16
C ALA A 332 0.98 -20.70 -2.66
N ARG A 333 -0.04 -19.85 -2.80
CA ARG A 333 -0.02 -18.44 -2.41
C ARG A 333 -0.65 -18.20 -1.03
N PHE A 334 -1.14 -19.24 -0.37
CA PHE A 334 -1.81 -19.10 0.93
C PHE A 334 -0.75 -18.91 2.00
N ILE A 335 -1.09 -18.11 3.01
CA ILE A 335 -0.32 -18.09 4.25
C ILE A 335 -0.65 -19.33 5.09
N ASP A 336 0.16 -19.61 6.12
CA ASP A 336 -0.13 -20.67 7.09
C ASP A 336 -1.32 -20.26 7.99
N GLU A 337 -2.52 -20.41 7.44
CA GLU A 337 -3.80 -20.01 8.06
C GLU A 337 -4.00 -20.68 9.41
N LYS A 338 -3.58 -21.95 9.56
CA LYS A 338 -3.69 -22.68 10.81
C LYS A 338 -2.80 -22.07 11.89
N ARG A 339 -1.53 -21.82 11.57
CA ARG A 339 -0.61 -21.17 12.52
C ARG A 339 -1.07 -19.77 12.90
N LEU A 340 -1.62 -19.01 11.95
CA LEU A 340 -2.21 -17.70 12.23
C LEU A 340 -3.41 -17.83 13.18
N ALA A 341 -4.32 -18.78 12.93
CA ALA A 341 -5.46 -19.05 13.81
C ALA A 341 -5.01 -19.43 15.23
N ASP A 342 -3.98 -20.28 15.35
CA ASP A 342 -3.39 -20.66 16.65
C ASP A 342 -2.85 -19.43 17.40
N GLN A 343 -2.12 -18.53 16.71
CA GLN A 343 -1.61 -17.29 17.30
C GLN A 343 -2.70 -16.29 17.67
N ILE A 344 -3.76 -16.20 16.86
CA ILE A 344 -4.94 -15.37 17.19
C ILE A 344 -5.60 -15.92 18.45
N ASN A 345 -5.85 -17.23 18.51
CA ASN A 345 -6.50 -17.87 19.64
C ASN A 345 -5.67 -17.76 20.94
N GLU A 346 -4.36 -17.98 20.86
CA GLU A 346 -3.43 -17.76 21.97
C GLU A 346 -3.44 -16.29 22.40
N GLY A 347 -3.34 -15.38 21.43
CA GLY A 347 -3.39 -13.94 21.66
C GLY A 347 -4.65 -13.54 22.44
N PHE A 348 -5.84 -13.96 22.02
CA PHE A 348 -7.10 -13.60 22.67
C PHE A 348 -7.43 -14.42 23.92
N ASN A 349 -6.57 -15.37 24.33
CA ASN A 349 -6.89 -16.36 25.37
C ASN A 349 -8.23 -17.06 25.09
N ASN A 350 -8.49 -17.38 23.82
CA ASN A 350 -9.72 -18.06 23.44
C ASN A 350 -9.74 -19.46 24.05
N THR A 351 -10.83 -19.80 24.73
CA THR A 351 -11.08 -21.17 25.18
C THR A 351 -11.46 -22.05 23.99
N ASP A 352 -11.45 -23.38 24.18
CA ASP A 352 -11.83 -24.36 23.15
C ASP A 352 -13.21 -24.07 22.50
N LEU A 353 -14.09 -23.34 23.18
CA LEU A 353 -15.42 -22.94 22.69
C LEU A 353 -15.40 -21.76 21.69
N ASN A 354 -14.30 -21.02 21.56
CA ASN A 354 -14.17 -19.83 20.73
C ASN A 354 -13.08 -19.93 19.64
N VAL A 355 -12.51 -21.13 19.43
CA VAL A 355 -11.43 -21.39 18.46
C VAL A 355 -11.84 -21.02 17.03
N GLU A 356 -13.11 -21.26 16.68
CA GLU A 356 -13.69 -20.92 15.37
C GLU A 356 -13.57 -19.41 15.02
N ARG A 357 -13.55 -18.52 16.04
CA ARG A 357 -13.37 -17.07 15.81
C ARG A 357 -11.98 -16.77 15.25
N GLY A 358 -10.95 -17.40 15.82
CA GLY A 358 -9.58 -17.25 15.32
C GLY A 358 -9.38 -17.83 13.92
N GLU A 359 -10.07 -18.92 13.60
CA GLU A 359 -10.06 -19.51 12.25
C GLU A 359 -10.74 -18.60 11.23
N HIS A 360 -11.88 -17.98 11.58
CA HIS A 360 -12.55 -17.01 10.72
C HIS A 360 -11.67 -15.78 10.44
N ASP A 361 -11.07 -15.20 11.49
CA ASP A 361 -10.16 -14.06 11.34
C ASP A 361 -8.94 -14.42 10.48
N ALA A 362 -8.33 -15.58 10.72
CA ALA A 362 -7.20 -16.07 9.92
C ALA A 362 -7.56 -16.25 8.45
N LYS A 363 -8.74 -16.82 8.17
CA LYS A 363 -9.26 -16.99 6.81
C LYS A 363 -9.51 -15.64 6.12
N ALA A 364 -10.08 -14.66 6.82
CA ALA A 364 -10.27 -13.31 6.28
C ALA A 364 -8.94 -12.64 5.91
N ILE A 365 -7.92 -12.78 6.77
CA ILE A 365 -6.57 -12.26 6.52
C ILE A 365 -5.94 -12.95 5.31
N ASN A 366 -6.03 -14.29 5.22
CA ASN A 366 -5.50 -15.07 4.10
C ASN A 366 -6.18 -14.70 2.78
N MET A 367 -7.52 -14.60 2.76
CA MET A 367 -8.27 -14.13 1.58
C MET A 367 -7.83 -12.73 1.14
N THR A 368 -7.55 -11.85 2.08
CA THR A 368 -7.09 -10.49 1.79
C THR A 368 -5.66 -10.47 1.25
N GLN A 369 -4.77 -11.31 1.77
CA GLN A 369 -3.42 -11.52 1.23
C GLN A 369 -3.44 -12.03 -0.22
N LEU A 370 -4.34 -12.97 -0.52
CA LEU A 370 -4.54 -13.48 -1.87
C LEU A 370 -4.98 -12.36 -2.82
N LEU A 371 -5.94 -11.52 -2.40
CA LEU A 371 -6.37 -10.34 -3.16
C LEU A 371 -5.24 -9.33 -3.38
N ARG A 372 -4.29 -9.22 -2.45
CA ARG A 372 -3.10 -8.34 -2.56
C ARG A 372 -1.98 -8.95 -3.39
N ASN A 373 -2.16 -10.15 -3.89
CA ASN A 373 -1.11 -10.94 -4.50
C ASN A 373 0.14 -11.13 -3.61
N ASN A 374 -0.06 -11.26 -2.30
CA ASN A 374 1.00 -11.31 -1.28
C ASN A 374 1.98 -10.12 -1.34
N LYS A 375 1.55 -8.99 -1.87
CA LYS A 375 2.33 -7.75 -1.89
C LYS A 375 2.10 -6.97 -0.60
N GLN A 376 3.15 -6.25 -0.19
CA GLN A 376 3.11 -5.27 0.89
C GLN A 376 3.21 -3.85 0.30
N PRO A 377 2.10 -3.28 -0.20
CA PRO A 377 2.05 -1.95 -0.80
C PRO A 377 2.46 -0.86 0.17
N SER A 378 3.03 0.21 -0.37
CA SER A 378 3.54 1.34 0.42
C SER A 378 2.50 2.44 0.67
N ASN A 379 1.39 2.41 -0.06
CA ASN A 379 0.30 3.38 0.04
C ASN A 379 -1.04 2.75 -0.39
N LEU A 380 -2.15 3.42 -0.07
CA LEU A 380 -3.50 2.91 -0.34
C LEU A 380 -3.82 2.80 -1.84
N PHE A 381 -3.20 3.63 -2.70
CA PHE A 381 -3.42 3.60 -4.15
C PHE A 381 -2.83 2.35 -4.81
N GLU A 382 -1.73 1.85 -4.27
CA GLU A 382 -1.07 0.62 -4.70
C GLU A 382 -1.68 -0.64 -4.08
N SER A 383 -2.55 -0.47 -3.07
CA SER A 383 -3.14 -1.59 -2.36
C SER A 383 -4.37 -2.13 -3.10
N GLU A 384 -4.33 -3.41 -3.43
CA GLU A 384 -5.45 -4.09 -4.11
C GLU A 384 -6.55 -4.50 -3.12
N ALA A 385 -6.21 -4.72 -1.85
CA ALA A 385 -7.18 -4.98 -0.79
C ALA A 385 -6.67 -4.67 0.63
N VAL A 386 -7.60 -4.38 1.54
CA VAL A 386 -7.37 -4.24 2.99
C VAL A 386 -8.53 -4.87 3.76
N PHE A 387 -8.22 -5.55 4.86
CA PHE A 387 -9.20 -6.07 5.82
C PHE A 387 -9.33 -5.08 6.98
N VAL A 388 -10.55 -4.61 7.24
CA VAL A 388 -10.81 -3.56 8.22
C VAL A 388 -11.51 -4.15 9.42
N THR A 389 -10.94 -3.92 10.60
CA THR A 389 -11.50 -4.37 11.88
C THR A 389 -11.55 -3.24 12.90
N LYS A 390 -12.33 -3.44 13.98
CA LYS A 390 -12.27 -2.60 15.19
C LYS A 390 -11.34 -3.16 16.27
N ASN A 391 -10.67 -4.27 16.00
CA ASN A 391 -9.85 -4.97 16.98
C ASN A 391 -8.35 -4.65 16.76
N ARG A 392 -7.81 -3.70 17.55
CA ARG A 392 -6.39 -3.31 17.47
C ARG A 392 -5.43 -4.48 17.76
N LYS A 393 -5.84 -5.45 18.58
CA LYS A 393 -5.02 -6.63 18.88
C LYS A 393 -4.94 -7.58 17.69
N LEU A 394 -6.03 -7.72 16.92
CA LEU A 394 -6.02 -8.51 15.69
C LEU A 394 -5.11 -7.86 14.63
N VAL A 395 -5.14 -6.53 14.51
CA VAL A 395 -4.19 -5.77 13.68
C VAL A 395 -2.75 -6.11 14.07
N TYR A 396 -2.39 -5.99 15.35
CA TYR A 396 -1.05 -6.30 15.83
C TYR A 396 -0.59 -7.73 15.51
N ILE A 397 -1.44 -8.74 15.79
CA ILE A 397 -1.11 -10.15 15.52
C ILE A 397 -0.94 -10.37 14.01
N SER A 398 -1.83 -9.82 13.18
CA SER A 398 -1.77 -9.92 11.72
C SER A 398 -0.48 -9.30 11.16
N THR A 399 -0.15 -8.07 11.54
CA THR A 399 1.05 -7.35 11.07
C THR A 399 2.32 -8.10 11.47
N SER A 400 2.39 -8.57 12.72
CA SER A 400 3.52 -9.34 13.22
C SER A 400 3.68 -10.67 12.50
N PHE A 401 2.60 -11.40 12.25
CA PHE A 401 2.64 -12.69 11.55
C PHE A 401 3.09 -12.55 10.10
N LEU A 402 2.62 -11.52 9.41
CA LEU A 402 2.94 -11.26 8.00
C LEU A 402 4.31 -10.60 7.80
N ASN A 403 5.03 -10.26 8.88
CA ASN A 403 6.26 -9.46 8.86
C ASN A 403 6.06 -8.21 7.99
N GLU A 404 4.94 -7.52 8.20
CA GLU A 404 4.67 -6.25 7.54
C GLU A 404 5.50 -5.17 8.22
N ASP A 405 6.35 -4.49 7.45
CA ASP A 405 7.10 -3.34 7.94
C ASP A 405 6.11 -2.20 8.28
N ASP A 406 6.44 -1.37 9.27
CA ASP A 406 5.76 -0.10 9.60
C ASP A 406 5.60 0.82 8.38
N TYR A 407 6.42 0.61 7.34
CA TYR A 407 6.35 1.33 6.07
C TYR A 407 5.41 0.68 5.06
N THR A 408 4.49 -0.18 5.44
CA THR A 408 3.55 -0.82 4.50
C THR A 408 2.13 -0.52 4.92
N ILE A 409 1.20 -0.51 3.98
CA ILE A 409 -0.22 -0.51 4.34
C ILE A 409 -0.48 -1.91 4.89
N PRO A 410 -0.81 -2.07 6.19
CA PRO A 410 -1.00 -3.39 6.75
C PRO A 410 -2.18 -4.08 6.05
N THR A 411 -2.14 -5.40 6.00
CA THR A 411 -3.24 -6.19 5.44
C THR A 411 -4.49 -6.03 6.27
N THR A 412 -4.33 -6.03 7.58
CA THR A 412 -5.39 -5.79 8.55
C THR A 412 -5.21 -4.40 9.13
N ILE A 413 -6.18 -3.51 8.95
CA ILE A 413 -6.13 -2.12 9.39
C ILE A 413 -7.27 -1.81 10.36
N HIS A 414 -6.98 -1.03 11.39
CA HIS A 414 -8.03 -0.53 12.28
C HIS A 414 -8.87 0.54 11.55
N TYR A 415 -10.19 0.52 11.76
CA TYR A 415 -11.09 1.43 11.04
C TYR A 415 -10.79 2.93 11.29
N THR A 416 -10.35 3.32 12.50
CA THR A 416 -9.95 4.71 12.77
C THR A 416 -8.69 5.10 12.01
N THR A 417 -7.70 4.20 11.94
CA THR A 417 -6.48 4.40 11.15
C THR A 417 -6.83 4.60 9.68
N LEU A 418 -7.71 3.76 9.11
CA LEU A 418 -8.21 3.93 7.74
C LEU A 418 -8.92 5.28 7.56
N ALA A 419 -9.80 5.66 8.48
CA ALA A 419 -10.50 6.94 8.44
C ALA A 419 -9.54 8.14 8.45
N THR A 420 -8.48 8.09 9.26
CA THR A 420 -7.40 9.10 9.26
C THR A 420 -6.66 9.13 7.93
N LYS A 421 -6.35 7.96 7.33
CA LYS A 421 -5.73 7.92 5.99
C LYS A 421 -6.61 8.58 4.94
N LEU A 422 -7.93 8.34 4.97
CA LEU A 422 -8.89 8.94 4.04
C LEU A 422 -9.06 10.45 4.28
N LEU A 423 -9.01 10.90 5.53
CA LEU A 423 -9.03 12.32 5.89
C LEU A 423 -7.83 13.06 5.28
N LEU A 424 -6.62 12.50 5.40
CA LEU A 424 -5.41 13.08 4.80
C LEU A 424 -5.44 13.09 3.27
N MET A 425 -6.18 12.16 2.66
CA MET A 425 -6.39 12.15 1.21
C MET A 425 -7.36 13.24 0.75
N ASN A 426 -8.50 13.38 1.44
CA ASN A 426 -9.57 14.33 1.07
C ASN A 426 -9.30 15.76 1.56
N GLY A 427 -8.50 15.90 2.62
CA GLY A 427 -8.31 17.14 3.35
C GLY A 427 -9.46 17.51 4.27
N ILE A 428 -9.17 18.43 5.18
CA ILE A 428 -10.21 19.16 5.91
C ILE A 428 -10.68 20.31 5.01
N LYS A 429 -11.97 20.29 4.67
CA LYS A 429 -12.59 21.38 3.89
C LYS A 429 -12.29 22.73 4.55
N GLU A 430 -11.96 23.72 3.73
CA GLU A 430 -11.76 25.07 4.21
C GLU A 430 -13.08 25.60 4.81
N PRO A 431 -13.02 26.13 6.04
CA PRO A 431 -14.22 26.54 6.74
C PRO A 431 -14.74 27.89 6.23
N LYS A 432 -16.06 28.09 6.28
CA LYS A 432 -16.71 29.35 5.92
C LYS A 432 -16.58 30.39 7.03
N LEU A 433 -15.36 30.69 7.44
CA LEU A 433 -15.01 31.66 8.48
C LEU A 433 -14.04 32.74 7.94
N PRO A 434 -13.95 33.92 8.58
CA PRO A 434 -12.91 34.90 8.25
C PRO A 434 -11.50 34.32 8.35
N LEU A 435 -10.63 34.60 7.37
CA LEU A 435 -9.31 33.99 7.26
C LEU A 435 -8.42 34.28 8.48
N SER A 436 -8.57 35.47 9.06
CA SER A 436 -7.89 35.87 10.29
C SER A 436 -8.21 34.98 11.48
N ILE A 437 -9.47 34.59 11.64
CA ILE A 437 -9.89 33.67 12.71
C ILE A 437 -9.31 32.28 12.43
N ILE A 438 -9.34 31.80 11.19
CA ILE A 438 -8.85 30.46 10.87
C ILE A 438 -7.34 30.37 11.13
N MET A 439 -6.56 31.31 10.58
CA MET A 439 -5.10 31.32 10.73
C MET A 439 -4.64 31.55 12.17
N GLU A 440 -5.35 32.38 12.95
CA GLU A 440 -5.09 32.55 14.39
C GLU A 440 -5.23 31.23 15.14
N ARG A 441 -6.30 30.48 14.86
CA ARG A 441 -6.57 29.20 15.52
C ARG A 441 -5.57 28.13 15.10
N CYS A 442 -5.24 28.04 13.80
CA CYS A 442 -4.17 27.18 13.32
C CYS A 442 -2.83 27.54 13.96
N TYR A 443 -2.49 28.84 14.01
CA TYR A 443 -1.28 29.30 14.67
C TYR A 443 -1.24 28.88 16.14
N SER A 444 -2.33 29.08 16.87
CA SER A 444 -2.43 28.74 18.29
C SER A 444 -2.30 27.25 18.55
N ALA A 445 -2.87 26.44 17.67
CA ALA A 445 -2.93 24.99 17.78
C ALA A 445 -1.60 24.33 17.45
N VAL A 446 -1.04 24.62 16.28
CA VAL A 446 -0.01 23.76 15.68
C VAL A 446 1.30 24.46 15.36
N ALA A 447 1.38 25.80 15.36
CA ALA A 447 2.63 26.44 14.95
C ALA A 447 3.82 26.03 15.87
N PRO A 448 5.04 25.97 15.35
CA PRO A 448 6.19 25.61 16.16
C PRO A 448 6.61 26.76 17.07
N LYS A 449 7.19 26.44 18.24
CA LYS A 449 7.80 27.45 19.13
C LYS A 449 8.96 28.14 18.42
N ASN A 450 9.22 29.40 18.78
CA ASN A 450 10.33 30.18 18.20
C ASN A 450 11.69 29.47 18.38
N GLU A 451 11.91 28.89 19.55
CA GLU A 451 13.15 28.17 19.89
C GLU A 451 13.38 26.96 18.96
N THR A 452 12.34 26.15 18.75
CA THR A 452 12.42 24.96 17.87
C THR A 452 12.61 25.37 16.41
N TRP A 453 11.88 26.41 15.99
CA TRP A 453 11.97 27.00 14.65
C TRP A 453 13.40 27.48 14.34
N ASP A 454 14.02 28.23 15.26
CA ASP A 454 15.37 28.76 15.09
C ASP A 454 16.43 27.66 15.16
N ALA A 455 16.23 26.64 16.01
CA ALA A 455 17.12 25.49 16.12
C ALA A 455 17.17 24.66 14.82
N TYR A 456 16.03 24.46 14.16
CA TYR A 456 15.97 23.74 12.89
C TYR A 456 16.71 24.47 11.77
N ILE A 457 16.43 25.77 11.60
CA ILE A 457 17.14 26.60 10.61
C ILE A 457 18.64 26.61 10.90
N LYS A 458 19.03 26.67 12.17
CA LYS A 458 20.43 26.62 12.59
C LYS A 458 21.09 25.29 12.25
N GLN A 459 20.48 24.15 12.59
CA GLN A 459 21.02 22.82 12.27
C GLN A 459 21.18 22.62 10.76
N LEU A 460 20.20 23.04 9.96
CA LEU A 460 20.25 22.91 8.51
C LEU A 460 21.39 23.75 7.90
N ASN A 461 21.60 24.97 8.43
CA ASN A 461 22.70 25.84 8.05
C ASN A 461 24.07 25.29 8.50
N GLU A 462 24.13 24.65 9.68
CA GLU A 462 25.36 24.05 10.22
C GLU A 462 25.77 22.80 9.43
N ALA A 463 24.84 21.90 9.10
CA ALA A 463 25.09 20.70 8.30
C ALA A 463 25.51 21.03 6.85
N HIS A 464 25.01 22.12 6.29
CA HIS A 464 25.48 22.65 5.00
C HIS A 464 26.89 23.22 5.07
N LYS A 465 27.16 24.06 6.07
CA LYS A 465 28.50 24.62 6.31
C LYS A 465 29.55 23.54 6.58
N ALA A 466 29.15 22.43 7.20
CA ALA A 466 30.00 21.27 7.46
C ALA A 466 30.24 20.40 6.21
N GLY A 467 29.51 20.62 5.11
CA GLY A 467 29.63 19.84 3.87
C GLY A 467 29.01 18.44 3.95
N GLU A 468 28.27 18.14 5.02
CA GLU A 468 27.52 16.89 5.22
C GLU A 468 26.33 16.80 4.26
N ILE A 469 25.83 17.97 3.84
CA ILE A 469 24.75 18.13 2.87
C ILE A 469 25.31 18.87 1.65
N LYS A 470 25.18 18.28 0.45
CA LYS A 470 25.61 18.92 -0.81
C LYS A 470 24.71 20.10 -1.14
N GLU A 471 25.20 21.09 -1.89
CA GLU A 471 24.43 22.28 -2.27
C GLU A 471 23.04 21.96 -2.84
N ILE A 472 22.95 20.96 -3.74
CA ILE A 472 21.68 20.50 -4.30
C ILE A 472 20.79 19.87 -3.21
N ASP A 473 21.36 19.09 -2.31
CA ASP A 473 20.62 18.45 -1.22
C ASP A 473 20.19 19.48 -0.16
N TYR A 474 20.99 20.51 0.10
CA TYR A 474 20.65 21.63 0.98
C TYR A 474 19.57 22.50 0.37
N MET A 475 19.69 22.81 -0.92
CA MET A 475 18.65 23.47 -1.68
C MET A 475 17.40 22.60 -1.76
N MET A 476 17.50 21.26 -1.88
CA MET A 476 16.36 20.31 -1.90
C MET A 476 15.71 20.12 -0.53
N TYR A 477 16.49 20.04 0.55
CA TYR A 477 16.02 20.11 1.94
C TYR A 477 15.48 21.51 2.27
N ARG A 478 15.72 22.51 1.41
CA ARG A 478 15.01 23.79 1.35
C ARG A 478 13.91 23.89 0.26
N SER A 479 13.78 22.93 -0.65
CA SER A 479 12.92 22.98 -1.86
C SER A 479 12.43 21.60 -2.36
N GLU A 480 11.75 20.86 -1.47
CA GLU A 480 10.52 20.11 -1.81
C GLU A 480 10.50 18.66 -2.35
N MET A 481 11.48 18.05 -3.01
CA MET A 481 11.11 16.93 -3.93
C MET A 481 11.20 15.45 -3.47
N ARG A 482 11.80 15.07 -2.33
CA ARG A 482 11.94 13.61 -1.97
C ARG A 482 11.43 13.18 -0.60
N SER A 483 11.44 14.06 0.40
CA SER A 483 10.94 13.79 1.77
C SER A 483 9.42 13.57 1.85
N ARG A 484 8.66 14.05 0.85
CA ARG A 484 7.18 13.98 0.79
C ARG A 484 6.62 12.58 0.98
N ARG A 485 7.30 11.54 0.46
CA ARG A 485 6.78 10.17 0.46
C ARG A 485 7.09 9.40 1.76
N TYR A 486 7.99 9.91 2.59
CA TYR A 486 8.46 9.26 3.81
C TYR A 486 7.73 9.78 5.05
N LEU A 487 7.60 11.10 5.19
CA LEU A 487 7.00 11.74 6.37
C LEU A 487 5.47 11.60 6.42
N LEU A 488 4.79 11.82 5.29
CA LEU A 488 3.33 11.54 5.15
C LEU A 488 3.01 10.06 5.38
N LYS A 489 3.96 9.17 5.10
CA LYS A 489 3.81 7.73 5.27
C LYS A 489 4.02 7.29 6.73
N LYS A 490 4.76 8.09 7.52
CA LYS A 490 5.04 7.85 8.94
C LYS A 490 3.99 8.48 9.88
N GLU A 491 3.43 9.64 9.54
CA GLU A 491 2.22 10.17 10.23
C GLU A 491 1.00 9.25 10.11
N LEU A 492 1.04 8.32 9.16
CA LEU A 492 0.00 7.36 8.90
C LEU A 492 0.12 6.08 9.75
N ASP A 493 1.08 5.99 10.68
CA ASP A 493 1.35 4.79 11.49
C ASP A 493 1.42 5.07 13.01
N ASP A 494 0.76 4.21 13.81
CA ASP A 494 0.63 4.29 15.28
C ASP A 494 1.91 3.86 16.04
N SER A 495 3.04 3.62 15.35
CA SER A 495 4.30 3.20 15.97
C SER A 495 5.35 4.31 16.02
N VAL A 496 5.44 4.84 17.21
CA VAL A 496 6.46 5.75 17.69
C VAL A 496 7.84 5.07 17.72
N SER A 497 8.76 5.57 16.90
CA SER A 497 10.16 5.71 17.29
C SER A 497 10.81 6.88 16.54
N SER A 498 11.63 7.63 17.27
CA SER A 498 12.33 8.86 16.87
C SER A 498 13.02 8.72 15.50
N ILE A 499 12.97 9.77 14.68
CA ILE A 499 13.86 9.89 13.52
C ILE A 499 14.59 11.22 13.59
N SER A 500 15.91 11.16 13.74
CA SER A 500 16.76 12.32 13.43
C SER A 500 16.89 12.49 11.92
N ILE A 501 17.29 13.69 11.45
CA ILE A 501 17.58 13.94 10.03
C ILE A 501 18.55 12.89 9.45
N GLU A 502 19.49 12.37 10.26
CA GLU A 502 20.41 11.30 9.85
C GLU A 502 19.70 9.96 9.58
N GLU A 503 18.56 9.69 10.20
CA GLU A 503 17.77 8.46 10.00
C GLU A 503 16.88 8.52 8.75
N VAL A 504 16.39 9.71 8.38
CA VAL A 504 15.77 9.94 7.05
C VAL A 504 16.78 9.64 5.94
N MET A 505 18.02 10.09 6.12
CA MET A 505 19.12 9.84 5.18
C MET A 505 19.50 8.35 5.11
N ARG A 506 19.66 7.68 6.25
CA ARG A 506 19.95 6.23 6.31
C ARG A 506 18.85 5.38 5.67
N TYR A 507 17.58 5.79 5.81
CA TYR A 507 16.45 5.09 5.18
C TYR A 507 16.42 5.27 3.67
N GLU A 508 16.71 6.47 3.14
CA GLU A 508 16.81 6.68 1.69
C GLU A 508 17.97 5.87 1.08
N GLU A 509 19.11 5.81 1.75
CA GLU A 509 20.22 4.95 1.34
C GLU A 509 19.85 3.47 1.38
N ALA A 510 19.17 3.01 2.43
CA ALA A 510 18.69 1.64 2.57
C ALA A 510 17.60 1.27 1.55
N LYS A 511 16.73 2.22 1.17
CA LYS A 511 15.70 2.02 0.15
C LYS A 511 16.31 1.98 -1.25
N ILE A 512 17.24 2.89 -1.56
CA ILE A 512 18.00 2.85 -2.82
C ILE A 512 18.79 1.54 -2.91
N ALA A 513 19.34 1.06 -1.80
CA ALA A 513 20.00 -0.24 -1.73
C ALA A 513 19.01 -1.40 -1.93
N LYS A 514 17.84 -1.40 -1.28
CA LYS A 514 16.78 -2.41 -1.48
C LYS A 514 16.22 -2.40 -2.91
N GLU A 515 15.99 -1.23 -3.51
CA GLU A 515 15.53 -1.11 -4.90
C GLU A 515 16.61 -1.60 -5.88
N LYS A 516 17.88 -1.28 -5.65
CA LYS A 516 19.00 -1.83 -6.42
C LYS A 516 19.12 -3.35 -6.28
N GLU A 517 18.92 -3.88 -5.08
CA GLU A 517 18.98 -5.31 -4.83
C GLU A 517 17.77 -6.04 -5.41
N ALA A 518 16.57 -5.44 -5.39
CA ALA A 518 15.38 -5.96 -6.05
C ALA A 518 15.55 -5.98 -7.58
N VAL A 519 16.11 -4.91 -8.17
CA VAL A 519 16.46 -4.86 -9.59
C VAL A 519 17.51 -5.93 -9.92
N ARG A 520 18.54 -6.10 -9.08
CA ARG A 520 19.55 -7.15 -9.25
C ARG A 520 18.96 -8.56 -9.16
N GLN A 521 18.05 -8.82 -8.22
CA GLN A 521 17.35 -10.10 -8.10
C GLN A 521 16.41 -10.36 -9.29
N GLU A 522 15.76 -9.33 -9.82
CA GLU A 522 14.92 -9.45 -11.01
C GLU A 522 15.76 -9.70 -12.27
N GLU A 523 16.94 -9.08 -12.38
CA GLU A 523 17.92 -9.35 -13.43
C GLU A 523 18.51 -10.77 -13.34
N GLU A 524 18.87 -11.23 -12.14
CA GLU A 524 19.33 -12.60 -11.90
C GLU A 524 18.24 -13.63 -12.23
N LYS A 525 16.98 -13.35 -11.89
CA LYS A 525 15.85 -14.22 -12.23
C LYS A 525 15.65 -14.30 -13.75
N LYS A 526 15.67 -13.16 -14.46
CA LYS A 526 15.61 -13.13 -15.93
C LYS A 526 16.81 -13.81 -16.58
N TYR A 527 17.99 -13.73 -15.96
CA TYR A 527 19.20 -14.42 -16.43
C TYR A 527 19.08 -15.94 -16.25
N ASN A 528 18.62 -16.41 -15.10
CA ASN A 528 18.40 -17.83 -14.82
C ASN A 528 17.30 -18.43 -15.71
N GLU A 529 16.21 -17.69 -15.96
CA GLU A 529 15.15 -18.11 -16.90
C GLU A 529 15.69 -18.28 -18.33
N LYS A 530 16.57 -17.37 -18.80
CA LYS A 530 17.26 -17.53 -20.09
C LYS A 530 18.19 -18.75 -20.10
N LEU A 531 18.92 -18.98 -19.01
CA LEU A 531 19.86 -20.09 -18.89
C LEU A 531 19.14 -21.45 -18.87
N ASP A 532 17.96 -21.51 -18.26
CA ASP A 532 17.10 -22.70 -18.29
C ASP A 532 16.46 -22.92 -19.67
N GLN A 533 16.07 -21.87 -20.39
CA GLN A 533 15.63 -21.98 -21.78
C GLN A 533 16.74 -22.50 -22.69
N GLU A 534 17.98 -22.01 -22.54
CA GLU A 534 19.13 -22.51 -23.28
C GLU A 534 19.41 -23.99 -22.96
N ARG A 535 19.36 -24.38 -21.67
CA ARG A 535 19.51 -25.79 -21.26
C ARG A 535 18.42 -26.70 -21.85
N GLN A 536 17.17 -26.24 -21.86
CA GLN A 536 16.07 -26.98 -22.48
C GLN A 536 16.29 -27.14 -23.98
N SER A 537 16.68 -26.07 -24.69
CA SER A 537 16.98 -26.14 -26.12
C SER A 537 18.13 -27.10 -26.42
N LYS A 538 19.20 -27.10 -25.60
CA LYS A 538 20.33 -28.01 -25.74
C LYS A 538 19.91 -29.47 -25.50
N ASN A 539 19.09 -29.72 -24.49
CA ASN A 539 18.56 -31.06 -24.21
C ASN A 539 17.62 -31.56 -25.33
N GLU A 540 16.86 -30.67 -25.96
CA GLU A 540 16.03 -31.00 -27.13
C GLU A 540 16.89 -31.35 -28.35
N VAL A 541 17.96 -30.59 -28.59
CA VAL A 541 18.94 -30.89 -29.65
C VAL A 541 19.64 -32.22 -29.39
N GLU A 542 20.07 -32.51 -28.16
CA GLU A 542 20.67 -33.82 -27.81
C GLU A 542 19.67 -34.99 -27.96
N LYS A 543 18.40 -34.80 -27.60
CA LYS A 543 17.34 -35.78 -27.86
C LYS A 543 17.08 -35.98 -29.35
N HIS A 544 17.18 -34.92 -30.15
CA HIS A 544 17.05 -35.02 -31.60
C HIS A 544 18.25 -35.75 -32.21
N TYR A 545 19.46 -35.39 -31.79
CA TYR A 545 20.71 -36.01 -32.22
C TYR A 545 20.75 -37.52 -31.93
N SER A 546 20.38 -37.92 -30.71
CA SER A 546 20.29 -39.34 -30.33
C SER A 546 19.23 -40.12 -31.12
N LYS A 547 18.09 -39.49 -31.49
CA LYS A 547 17.11 -40.10 -32.39
C LYS A 547 17.65 -40.28 -33.81
N VAL A 548 18.40 -39.30 -34.33
CA VAL A 548 19.02 -39.39 -35.65
C VAL A 548 20.07 -40.51 -35.67
N LEU A 549 20.92 -40.61 -34.65
CA LEU A 549 21.90 -41.70 -34.52
C LEU A 549 21.21 -43.08 -34.49
N ASN A 550 20.15 -43.24 -33.69
CA ASN A 550 19.38 -44.48 -33.65
C ASN A 550 18.74 -44.83 -35.00
N ASN A 551 18.29 -43.84 -35.77
CA ASN A 551 17.73 -44.06 -37.11
C ASN A 551 18.81 -44.46 -38.12
N ILE A 552 20.01 -43.88 -38.02
CA ILE A 552 21.17 -44.27 -38.82
C ILE A 552 21.56 -45.72 -38.49
N GLU A 553 21.64 -46.10 -37.21
CA GLU A 553 21.93 -47.49 -36.81
C GLU A 553 20.88 -48.49 -37.31
N LYS A 554 19.59 -48.15 -37.23
CA LYS A 554 18.54 -49.00 -37.82
C LYS A 554 18.68 -49.13 -39.33
N PHE A 555 19.04 -48.04 -40.02
CA PHE A 555 19.30 -48.08 -41.45
C PHE A 555 20.53 -48.95 -41.78
N LYS A 556 21.60 -48.92 -40.95
CA LYS A 556 22.78 -49.80 -41.05
C LYS A 556 22.35 -51.28 -41.02
N ASP A 557 21.53 -51.66 -40.06
CA ASP A 557 21.05 -53.04 -39.90
C ASP A 557 20.11 -53.47 -41.04
N ASP A 558 19.23 -52.59 -41.50
CA ASP A 558 18.31 -52.88 -42.61
C ASP A 558 19.05 -53.06 -43.94
N GLU A 559 20.06 -52.25 -44.24
CA GLU A 559 20.91 -52.41 -45.43
C GLU A 559 21.72 -53.71 -45.36
N ARG A 560 22.37 -53.99 -44.21
CA ARG A 560 23.12 -55.25 -44.01
C ARG A 560 22.22 -56.46 -44.22
N THR A 561 21.03 -56.50 -43.61
CA THR A 561 20.10 -57.62 -43.77
C THR A 561 19.57 -57.76 -45.20
N ARG A 562 19.37 -56.65 -45.95
CA ARG A 562 19.01 -56.69 -47.37
C ARG A 562 20.11 -57.30 -48.24
N ILE A 563 21.37 -56.92 -48.01
CA ILE A 563 22.52 -57.47 -48.72
C ILE A 563 22.65 -58.96 -48.41
N GLU A 564 22.50 -59.37 -47.14
CA GLU A 564 22.53 -60.78 -46.77
C GLU A 564 21.42 -61.61 -47.42
N LYS A 565 20.20 -61.06 -47.52
CA LYS A 565 19.08 -61.70 -48.24
C LYS A 565 19.36 -61.80 -49.74
N LYS A 566 19.90 -60.75 -50.38
CA LYS A 566 20.32 -60.78 -51.79
C LYS A 566 21.42 -61.82 -52.02
N TYR A 567 22.39 -61.91 -51.11
CA TYR A 567 23.48 -62.88 -51.16
C TYR A 567 22.96 -64.32 -51.04
N LYS A 568 22.09 -64.60 -50.06
CA LYS A 568 21.46 -65.93 -49.92
C LYS A 568 20.73 -66.33 -51.20
N LYS A 569 19.98 -65.42 -51.83
CA LYS A 569 19.32 -65.69 -53.13
C LYS A 569 20.31 -65.95 -54.26
N ARG A 570 21.39 -65.16 -54.38
CA ARG A 570 22.44 -65.38 -55.39
C ARG A 570 23.20 -66.68 -55.20
N LYS A 571 23.47 -67.08 -53.95
CA LYS A 571 24.09 -68.36 -53.60
C LYS A 571 23.20 -69.53 -54.01
N TRP A 572 21.89 -69.45 -53.74
CA TRP A 572 20.91 -70.44 -54.21
C TRP A 572 20.82 -70.49 -55.74
N GLY A 573 20.83 -69.33 -56.42
CA GLY A 573 20.87 -69.28 -57.87
C GLY A 573 22.12 -69.96 -58.45
N ALA A 574 23.29 -69.72 -57.88
CA ALA A 574 24.54 -70.38 -58.29
C ALA A 574 24.49 -71.91 -58.08
N VAL A 575 23.94 -72.38 -56.95
CA VAL A 575 23.75 -73.82 -56.69
C VAL A 575 22.83 -74.45 -57.73
N VAL A 576 21.75 -73.76 -58.14
CA VAL A 576 20.86 -74.24 -59.21
C VAL A 576 21.57 -74.29 -60.57
N VAL A 577 22.38 -73.28 -60.90
CA VAL A 577 23.16 -73.27 -62.15
C VAL A 577 24.19 -74.41 -62.16
N ILE A 578 24.88 -74.65 -61.03
CA ILE A 578 25.81 -75.78 -60.89
C ILE A 578 25.07 -77.11 -61.02
N ALA A 579 23.89 -77.26 -60.41
CA ALA A 579 23.06 -78.46 -60.50
C ALA A 579 22.53 -78.71 -61.93
N LEU A 580 22.12 -77.65 -62.64
CA LEU A 580 21.72 -77.76 -64.05
C LEU A 580 22.93 -78.10 -64.94
N PHE A 581 24.11 -77.55 -64.65
CA PHE A 581 25.33 -77.87 -65.37
C PHE A 581 25.77 -79.32 -65.13
N THR A 582 25.65 -79.86 -63.91
CA THR A 582 25.94 -81.29 -63.65
C THR A 582 24.95 -82.22 -64.35
N ILE A 583 23.67 -81.84 -64.49
CA ILE A 583 22.70 -82.57 -65.31
C ILE A 583 23.10 -82.53 -66.80
N PHE A 584 23.58 -81.39 -67.30
CA PHE A 584 24.02 -81.23 -68.70
C PHE A 584 25.32 -81.99 -69.01
N GLN A 585 26.18 -82.18 -68.01
CA GLN A 585 27.45 -82.92 -68.12
C GLN A 585 27.25 -84.45 -68.24
N ASN A 586 26.02 -84.99 -68.21
CA ASN A 586 25.72 -86.40 -68.50
C ASN A 586 25.95 -86.81 -69.97
N ILE A 587 26.48 -85.93 -70.82
CA ILE A 587 26.74 -86.17 -72.25
C ILE A 587 28.21 -86.59 -72.54
N PHE A 588 29.16 -86.47 -71.59
CA PHE A 588 30.59 -86.75 -71.82
C PHE A 588 31.08 -88.04 -71.11
N ASP A 589 32.02 -88.83 -71.64
CA ASP A 589 32.30 -90.19 -71.11
C ASP A 589 33.32 -90.31 -69.95
N ASN A 590 33.99 -89.24 -69.51
CA ASN A 590 35.03 -89.34 -68.47
C ASN A 590 34.60 -88.76 -67.11
N THR A 591 34.33 -89.64 -66.15
CA THR A 591 33.75 -89.32 -64.83
C THR A 591 34.67 -88.53 -63.90
N VAL A 592 35.99 -88.73 -63.95
CA VAL A 592 36.91 -88.10 -62.97
C VAL A 592 37.17 -86.63 -63.30
N ALA A 593 37.38 -86.30 -64.58
CA ALA A 593 37.61 -84.92 -65.02
C ALA A 593 36.38 -84.02 -64.74
N LYS A 594 35.17 -84.58 -64.84
CA LYS A 594 33.92 -83.86 -64.55
C LYS A 594 33.80 -83.44 -63.09
N VAL A 595 34.13 -84.33 -62.16
CA VAL A 595 34.04 -84.05 -60.72
C VAL A 595 35.03 -82.96 -60.33
N ILE A 596 36.25 -83.00 -60.89
CA ILE A 596 37.28 -82.00 -60.62
C ILE A 596 36.87 -80.62 -61.16
N PHE A 597 36.39 -80.54 -62.41
CA PHE A 597 35.94 -79.26 -62.99
C PHE A 597 34.72 -78.69 -62.26
N ALA A 598 33.75 -79.52 -61.86
CA ALA A 598 32.59 -79.09 -61.09
C ALA A 598 32.99 -78.55 -59.71
N LEU A 599 33.94 -79.20 -59.04
CA LEU A 599 34.48 -78.74 -57.76
C LEU A 599 35.22 -77.40 -57.91
N ILE A 600 36.07 -77.24 -58.93
CA ILE A 600 36.80 -75.99 -59.17
C ILE A 600 35.83 -74.84 -59.49
N ALA A 601 34.81 -75.08 -60.31
CA ALA A 601 33.80 -74.07 -60.62
C ALA A 601 32.94 -73.71 -59.39
N ALA A 602 32.55 -74.70 -58.59
CA ALA A 602 31.80 -74.47 -57.36
C ALA A 602 32.61 -73.65 -56.34
N ILE A 603 33.85 -74.06 -56.08
CA ILE A 603 34.75 -73.36 -55.15
C ILE A 603 35.06 -71.95 -55.67
N GLY A 604 35.37 -71.80 -56.95
CA GLY A 604 35.64 -70.50 -57.57
C GLY A 604 34.45 -69.54 -57.50
N SER A 605 33.23 -70.03 -57.75
CA SER A 605 32.02 -69.21 -57.65
C SER A 605 31.72 -68.78 -56.20
N MET A 606 31.95 -69.66 -55.22
CA MET A 606 31.77 -69.33 -53.80
C MET A 606 32.81 -68.31 -53.34
N PHE A 607 34.09 -68.48 -53.72
CA PHE A 607 35.16 -67.56 -53.33
C PHE A 607 34.98 -66.16 -53.94
N ILE A 608 34.60 -66.07 -55.22
CA ILE A 608 34.34 -64.78 -55.88
C ILE A 608 33.13 -64.08 -55.25
N GLN A 609 32.07 -64.82 -54.91
CA GLN A 609 30.89 -64.25 -54.25
C GLN A 609 31.22 -63.73 -52.84
N GLU A 610 32.05 -64.45 -52.08
CA GLU A 610 32.45 -64.06 -50.73
C GLU A 610 33.33 -62.80 -50.74
N ILE A 611 34.25 -62.69 -51.70
CA ILE A 611 35.08 -61.48 -51.92
C ILE A 611 34.21 -60.29 -52.31
N LEU A 612 33.22 -60.48 -53.20
CA LEU A 612 32.30 -59.40 -53.60
C LEU A 612 31.40 -58.94 -52.44
N LYS A 613 30.90 -59.88 -51.61
CA LYS A 613 30.14 -59.53 -50.39
C LYS A 613 30.99 -58.69 -49.44
N LYS A 614 32.23 -59.11 -49.21
CA LYS A 614 33.15 -58.40 -48.32
C LYS A 614 33.45 -56.99 -48.85
N LYS A 615 33.69 -56.85 -50.15
CA LYS A 615 33.97 -55.55 -50.78
C LYS A 615 32.76 -54.59 -50.73
N GLU A 616 31.54 -55.08 -50.97
CA GLU A 616 30.32 -54.25 -50.86
C GLU A 616 30.07 -53.81 -49.41
N LEU A 617 30.32 -54.66 -48.42
CA LEU A 617 30.21 -54.30 -47.01
C LEU A 617 31.29 -53.28 -46.59
N ASP A 618 32.54 -53.48 -47.03
CA ASP A 618 33.65 -52.58 -46.72
C ASP A 618 33.46 -51.18 -47.37
N ASP A 619 32.90 -51.09 -48.59
CA ASP A 619 32.60 -49.80 -49.23
C ASP A 619 31.46 -49.05 -48.55
N ILE A 620 30.50 -49.77 -47.96
CA ILE A 620 29.42 -49.18 -47.16
C ILE A 620 29.98 -48.67 -45.83
N ASP A 621 30.77 -49.47 -45.12
CA ASP A 621 31.39 -49.06 -43.86
C ASP A 621 32.28 -47.81 -44.08
N LYS A 622 33.05 -47.73 -45.18
CA LYS A 622 33.83 -46.52 -45.53
C LYS A 622 33.00 -45.28 -45.84
N ARG A 623 31.89 -45.43 -46.57
CA ARG A 623 30.99 -44.30 -46.87
C ARG A 623 30.32 -43.77 -45.61
N ILE A 624 30.04 -44.66 -44.66
CA ILE A 624 29.45 -44.31 -43.38
C ILE A 624 30.49 -43.63 -42.49
N ASP A 625 31.72 -44.13 -42.40
CA ASP A 625 32.79 -43.48 -41.64
C ASP A 625 33.05 -42.06 -42.15
N GLN A 626 32.91 -41.81 -43.45
CA GLN A 626 32.97 -40.46 -44.03
C GLN A 626 31.80 -39.55 -43.57
N VAL A 627 30.59 -40.09 -43.44
CA VAL A 627 29.42 -39.34 -42.94
C VAL A 627 29.56 -39.06 -41.45
N ASP A 628 29.96 -40.06 -40.65
CA ASP A 628 30.19 -39.90 -39.21
C ASP A 628 31.34 -38.89 -38.93
N ALA A 629 32.41 -38.90 -39.74
CA ALA A 629 33.48 -37.90 -39.66
C ALA A 629 33.03 -36.48 -40.06
N THR A 630 32.11 -36.36 -41.03
CA THR A 630 31.56 -35.05 -41.43
C THR A 630 30.68 -34.48 -40.32
N ILE A 631 29.84 -35.31 -39.70
CA ILE A 631 28.97 -34.92 -38.58
C ILE A 631 29.79 -34.54 -37.33
N GLN A 632 30.92 -35.20 -37.08
CA GLN A 632 31.82 -34.83 -35.98
C GLN A 632 32.61 -33.54 -36.23
N SER A 633 32.78 -33.11 -37.49
CA SER A 633 33.50 -31.87 -37.83
C SER A 633 32.63 -30.61 -37.83
N GLU A 634 31.30 -30.76 -37.82
CA GLU A 634 30.32 -29.65 -37.76
C GLU A 634 29.78 -29.39 -36.34
N ASN A 635 30.17 -30.21 -35.35
CA ASN A 635 30.03 -29.94 -33.91
C ASN A 635 31.35 -29.38 -33.36
#